data_AF-A0A838CZ54-F1
#
_entry.id   AF-A0A838CZ54-F1
#
_cell.length_a   1.000
_cell.length_b   1.000
_cell.length_c   1.000
_cell.angle_alpha   90.00
_cell.angle_beta   90.00
_cell.angle_gamma   90.00
#
_symmetry.space_group_name_H-M   'P 1'
#
loop_
_entity.id
_entity.type
_entity.pdbx_description
1 polymer ?
#
loop_
_entity_poly.entity_id
_entity_poly.type
_entity_poly.pdbx_seq_one_letter_code
_entity_poly.pdbx_strand_id
1 'polypeptide(L)'
;MARDDQARRSRLRRLSEVESRFEALPVDDAVARSYGALAHAVAVAGRKPRARTMDLLIAATAHAHGVALYTRDRAGIEPLDGLLEVVVV
;
A
#
# COMPACT_ATOMS: atom_id res chain seq x y z
N MET A 1 -19.42 -1.47 -4.88
CA MET A 1 -19.61 -2.49 -5.94
C MET A 1 -19.76 -1.80 -7.29
N ALA A 2 -19.23 -2.38 -8.37
CA ALA A 2 -19.37 -1.80 -9.71
C ALA A 2 -20.86 -1.78 -10.10
N ARG A 3 -21.38 -0.61 -10.49
CA ARG A 3 -22.80 -0.42 -10.82
C ARG A 3 -23.17 -0.87 -12.25
N ASP A 4 -22.16 -1.29 -13.02
CA ASP A 4 -22.24 -1.61 -14.45
C ASP A 4 -21.39 -2.86 -14.74
N ASP A 5 -21.97 -3.81 -15.49
CA ASP A 5 -21.36 -5.09 -15.86
C ASP A 5 -20.13 -4.91 -16.73
N GLN A 6 -20.09 -3.90 -17.59
CA GLN A 6 -18.91 -3.62 -18.40
C GLN A 6 -17.74 -3.18 -17.52
N ALA A 7 -17.99 -2.25 -16.59
CA ALA A 7 -16.99 -1.81 -15.62
C ALA A 7 -16.52 -2.96 -14.69
N ARG A 8 -17.37 -3.94 -14.39
CA ARG A 8 -16.99 -5.14 -13.63
C ARG A 8 -16.07 -6.04 -14.47
N ARG A 9 -16.42 -6.32 -15.71
CA ARG A 9 -15.61 -7.14 -16.64
C ARG A 9 -14.23 -6.55 -16.87
N SER A 10 -14.13 -5.24 -17.09
CA SER A 10 -12.84 -4.56 -17.26
C SER A 10 -11.96 -4.65 -16.00
N ARG A 11 -12.55 -4.57 -14.79
CA ARG A 11 -11.79 -4.73 -13.54
C ARG A 11 -11.28 -6.15 -13.33
N LEU A 12 -12.11 -7.16 -13.60
CA LEU A 12 -11.70 -8.57 -13.50
C LEU A 12 -10.60 -8.92 -14.50
N ARG A 13 -10.71 -8.43 -15.75
CA ARG A 13 -9.64 -8.61 -16.75
C ARG A 13 -8.32 -8.02 -16.26
N ARG A 14 -8.34 -6.78 -15.74
CA ARG A 14 -7.13 -6.14 -15.19
C ARG A 14 -6.57 -6.90 -14.01
N LEU A 15 -7.42 -7.44 -13.13
CA LEU A 15 -6.97 -8.26 -12.00
C LEU A 15 -6.22 -9.51 -12.49
N SER A 16 -6.81 -10.28 -13.42
CA SER A 16 -6.16 -11.48 -13.97
C SER A 16 -4.85 -11.15 -14.72
N GLU A 17 -4.78 -10.02 -15.41
CA GLU A 17 -3.53 -9.55 -16.04
C GLU A 17 -2.46 -9.22 -14.99
N VAL A 18 -2.83 -8.65 -13.85
CA VAL A 18 -1.89 -8.37 -12.75
C VAL A 18 -1.45 -9.68 -12.08
N GLU A 19 -2.36 -10.57 -11.74
CA GLU A 19 -2.07 -11.85 -11.07
C GLU A 19 -1.19 -12.77 -11.93
N SER A 20 -1.30 -12.69 -13.26
CA SER A 20 -0.45 -13.47 -14.18
C SER A 20 0.95 -12.90 -14.38
N ARG A 21 1.17 -11.62 -14.03
CA ARG A 21 2.44 -10.91 -14.28
C ARG A 21 3.26 -10.68 -13.03
N PHE A 22 2.62 -10.60 -11.86
CA PHE A 22 3.25 -10.22 -10.61
C PHE A 22 3.01 -11.27 -9.54
N GLU A 23 4.05 -11.52 -8.74
CA GLU A 23 3.94 -12.30 -7.52
C GLU A 23 3.57 -11.38 -6.36
N ALA A 24 2.59 -11.79 -5.56
CA ALA A 24 2.17 -11.03 -4.38
C ALA A 24 3.15 -11.26 -3.23
N LEU A 25 3.63 -10.16 -2.64
CA LEU A 25 4.43 -10.23 -1.41
C LEU A 25 3.53 -10.65 -0.22
N PRO A 26 3.98 -11.60 0.61
CA PRO A 26 3.19 -12.05 1.75
C PRO A 26 3.06 -10.96 2.82
N VAL A 27 1.99 -11.04 3.61
CA VAL A 27 1.86 -10.29 4.86
C VAL A 27 2.28 -11.22 5.99
N ASP A 28 3.50 -11.00 6.50
CA ASP A 28 4.13 -11.84 7.52
C ASP A 28 4.50 -11.04 8.79
N ASP A 29 5.24 -11.66 9.70
CA ASP A 29 5.69 -11.04 10.95
C ASP A 29 6.59 -9.82 10.73
N ALA A 30 7.38 -9.79 9.65
CA ALA A 30 8.22 -8.63 9.32
C ALA A 30 7.35 -7.46 8.87
N VAL A 31 6.32 -7.73 8.06
CA VAL A 31 5.30 -6.73 7.70
C VAL A 31 4.58 -6.20 8.94
N ALA A 32 4.20 -7.07 9.87
CA ALA A 32 3.52 -6.64 11.11
C ALA A 32 4.40 -5.72 11.99
N ARG A 33 5.70 -6.02 12.14
CA ARG A 33 6.64 -5.15 12.87
C ARG A 33 6.81 -3.80 12.17
N SER A 34 6.97 -3.84 10.84
CA SER A 34 7.07 -2.65 9.98
C SER A 34 5.82 -1.78 10.13
N TYR A 35 4.63 -2.37 10.11
CA TYR A 35 3.36 -1.66 10.30
C TYR A 35 3.32 -0.88 11.62
N GLY A 36 3.75 -1.49 12.73
CA GLY A 36 3.81 -0.81 14.02
C GLY A 36 4.70 0.44 14.00
N ALA A 37 5.88 0.34 13.38
CA ALA A 37 6.81 1.45 13.24
C ALA A 37 6.23 2.59 12.37
N LEU A 38 5.65 2.26 11.20
CA LEU A 38 5.06 3.26 10.31
C LEU A 38 3.79 3.89 10.91
N ALA A 39 2.95 3.11 11.60
CA ALA A 39 1.78 3.62 12.29
C ALA A 39 2.17 4.59 13.41
N HIS A 40 3.25 4.31 14.13
CA HIS A 40 3.81 5.22 15.12
C HIS A 40 4.30 6.53 14.46
N ALA A 41 5.05 6.45 13.36
CA ALA A 41 5.52 7.63 12.62
C ALA A 41 4.35 8.52 12.15
N VAL A 42 3.29 7.91 11.60
CA VAL A 42 2.06 8.62 11.20
C VAL A 42 1.38 9.30 12.39
N ALA A 43 1.34 8.64 13.56
CA ALA A 43 0.76 9.22 14.77
C ALA A 43 1.58 10.41 15.29
N VAL A 44 2.92 10.31 15.29
CA VAL A 44 3.84 11.40 15.66
C VAL A 44 3.68 12.59 14.70
N ALA A 45 3.43 12.35 13.42
CA ALA A 45 3.11 13.37 12.42
C ALA A 45 1.69 13.98 12.56
N GLY A 46 0.95 13.66 13.62
CA GLY A 46 -0.38 14.23 13.90
C GLY A 46 -1.50 13.69 12.99
N ARG A 47 -1.26 12.62 12.25
CA ARG A 47 -2.24 11.97 11.37
C ARG A 47 -2.86 10.77 12.09
N LYS A 48 -4.03 10.31 11.61
CA LYS A 48 -4.74 9.15 12.20
C LYS A 48 -4.40 7.86 11.45
N PRO A 49 -3.63 6.91 12.02
CA PRO A 49 -3.27 5.66 11.35
C PRO A 49 -4.48 4.82 10.93
N ARG A 50 -5.53 4.79 11.76
CA ARG A 50 -6.76 4.00 11.50
C ARG A 50 -7.55 4.43 10.27
N ALA A 51 -7.37 5.68 9.82
CA ALA A 51 -7.98 6.15 8.58
C ALA A 51 -7.26 5.63 7.32
N ARG A 52 -6.06 5.05 7.49
CA ARG A 52 -5.12 4.66 6.44
C ARG A 52 -4.63 3.23 6.61
N THR A 53 -5.43 2.37 7.25
CA THR A 53 -5.00 1.00 7.61
C THR A 53 -4.45 0.22 6.42
N MET A 54 -5.11 0.30 5.26
CA MET A 54 -4.67 -0.40 4.06
C MET A 54 -3.42 0.23 3.43
N ASP A 55 -3.34 1.57 3.35
CA ASP A 55 -2.17 2.26 2.82
C ASP A 55 -0.92 1.98 3.67
N LEU A 56 -1.10 1.98 5.01
CA LEU A 56 -0.05 1.63 5.95
C LEU A 56 0.37 0.17 5.85
N LEU A 57 -0.58 -0.76 5.59
CA LEU A 57 -0.24 -2.15 5.35
C LEU A 57 0.58 -2.32 4.07
N ILE A 58 0.17 -1.66 2.99
CA ILE A 58 0.90 -1.67 1.71
C ILE A 58 2.31 -1.08 1.88
N ALA A 59 2.43 0.06 2.55
CA ALA A 59 3.73 0.67 2.85
C ALA A 59 4.59 -0.19 3.76
N ALA A 60 3.97 -0.87 4.74
CA ALA A 60 4.68 -1.78 5.62
C ALA A 60 5.22 -2.99 4.88
N THR A 61 4.47 -3.54 3.92
CA THR A 61 4.93 -4.60 3.02
C THR A 61 6.12 -4.12 2.19
N ALA A 62 6.03 -2.95 1.57
CA ALA A 62 7.13 -2.39 0.79
C ALA A 62 8.41 -2.19 1.64
N HIS A 63 8.25 -1.59 2.83
CA HIS A 63 9.34 -1.38 3.78
C HIS A 63 9.97 -2.69 4.28
N ALA A 64 9.16 -3.69 4.63
CA ALA A 64 9.66 -4.98 5.13
C ALA A 64 10.43 -5.78 4.06
N HIS A 65 10.03 -5.65 2.79
CA HIS A 65 10.69 -6.33 1.67
C HIS A 65 11.76 -5.47 0.96
N GLY A 66 12.00 -4.23 1.40
CA GLY A 66 13.02 -3.36 0.83
C GLY A 66 12.76 -2.95 -0.62
N VAL A 67 11.49 -2.78 -1.01
CA VAL A 67 11.09 -2.41 -2.37
C VAL A 67 10.44 -1.03 -2.42
N ALA A 68 10.53 -0.37 -3.58
CA ALA A 68 9.90 0.93 -3.78
C ALA A 68 8.37 0.84 -3.82
N LEU A 69 7.70 1.79 -3.17
CA LEU A 69 6.25 1.93 -3.21
C LEU A 69 5.84 2.89 -4.35
N TYR A 70 5.19 2.34 -5.38
CA TYR A 70 4.60 3.13 -6.46
C TYR A 70 3.17 3.55 -6.08
N THR A 71 2.86 4.85 -6.15
CA THR A 71 1.52 5.35 -5.80
C THR A 71 1.07 6.51 -6.70
N ARG A 72 -0.24 6.69 -6.78
CA ARG A 72 -0.88 7.94 -7.25
C ARG A 72 -1.39 8.81 -6.12
N ASP A 73 -1.49 8.27 -4.90
CA ASP A 73 -1.91 9.00 -3.71
C ASP A 73 -0.69 9.38 -2.87
N ARG A 74 -0.03 10.48 -3.25
CA ARG A 74 1.11 11.02 -2.49
C ARG A 74 0.68 11.47 -1.09
N ALA A 75 -0.49 12.10 -0.98
CA ALA A 75 -0.99 12.63 0.29
C ALA A 75 -1.22 11.53 1.34
N GLY A 76 -1.41 10.30 0.88
CA GLY A 76 -1.57 9.13 1.74
C GLY A 76 -0.32 8.65 2.45
N ILE A 77 0.84 8.90 1.85
CA ILE A 77 2.11 8.31 2.29
C ILE A 77 3.21 9.33 2.58
N GLU A 78 2.96 10.63 2.37
CA GLU A 78 3.86 11.74 2.72
C GLU A 78 4.45 11.66 4.14
N PRO A 79 3.72 11.25 5.21
CA PRO A 79 4.32 11.11 6.54
C PRO A 79 5.38 9.99 6.66
N LEU A 80 5.55 9.17 5.62
CA LEU A 80 6.49 8.06 5.56
C LEU A 80 7.75 8.39 4.74
N ASP A 81 7.86 9.62 4.23
CA ASP A 81 9.03 10.07 3.47
C ASP A 81 10.32 9.85 4.28
N GLY A 82 11.30 9.19 3.67
CA GLY A 82 12.58 8.83 4.32
C GLY A 82 12.56 7.53 5.12
N LEU A 83 11.39 6.90 5.33
CA LEU A 83 11.29 5.55 5.90
C LEU A 83 11.28 4.46 4.83
N LEU A 84 10.80 4.76 3.63
CA LEU A 84 10.85 3.88 2.47
C LEU A 84 10.99 4.69 1.18
N GLU A 85 11.41 4.03 0.09
CA GLU A 85 11.43 4.63 -1.23
C GLU A 85 10.02 4.74 -1.80
N VAL A 86 9.64 5.94 -2.26
CA VAL A 86 8.32 6.24 -2.81
C VAL A 86 8.46 6.82 -4.21
N VAL A 87 7.73 6.24 -5.16
CA VAL A 87 7.67 6.72 -6.55
C VAL A 87 6.24 7.13 -6.88
N VAL A 88 6.05 8.40 -7.27
CA VAL A 88 4.73 8.94 -7.63
C VAL A 88 4.53 8.86 -9.14
N VAL A 89 3.38 8.32 -9.59
CA VAL A 89 3.04 8.04 -11.01
C VAL A 89 1.69 8.56 -11.48
#